data_AF-A0A6J5GLN9-F1
#
_entry.id   AF-A0A6J5GLN9-F1
#
_cell.length_a   1.000
_cell.length_b   1.000
_cell.length_c   1.000
_cell.angle_alpha   90.00
_cell.angle_beta   90.00
_cell.angle_gamma   90.00
#
_symmetry.space_group_name_H-M   'P 1'
#
loop_
_entity.id
_entity.type
_entity.pdbx_description
1 polymer ?
#
loop_
_entity_poly.entity_id
_entity_poly.type
_entity_poly.pdbx_seq_one_letter_code
_entity_poly.pdbx_strand_id
1 'polypeptide(L)'
;MNSMFVGKGSPLTQNGFDTVLSALDVDASSLWALVTVETRGFGFLADRRPKILFERHVFHNRTGGRFSASNPDISSSTPGGYSGGAAEYDRLARAMQLDRQAALESASWGLPQLMGFNASKLGYTNVDGMVQAFVVDEDAQLDGARRFIASNAPLASAFRQKVWPRVAFFYNGKDYKKNAYDDKLLHYQQLYGIKGLPSIELRTAQAILTYLGFDTHGVDGVIGNGTRTAIIAFQRAKGLNVSAELDDATLDALKSAAP
;
A
#
# COMPACT_ATOMS: atom_id res chain seq x y z
N MET A 1 9.60 -19.61 7.50
CA MET A 1 9.36 -18.58 6.47
C MET A 1 8.37 -17.49 6.91
N ASN A 2 7.47 -17.74 7.89
CA ASN A 2 6.39 -16.81 8.27
C ASN A 2 6.78 -15.46 8.90
N SER A 3 8.04 -15.24 9.30
CA SER A 3 8.45 -14.00 9.96
C SER A 3 9.13 -12.98 9.03
N MET A 4 9.48 -13.36 7.80
CA MET A 4 10.41 -12.56 6.98
C MET A 4 9.81 -11.25 6.45
N PHE A 5 8.49 -11.17 6.33
CA PHE A 5 7.78 -9.98 5.81
C PHE A 5 6.89 -9.34 6.87
N VAL A 6 7.03 -9.72 8.13
CA VAL A 6 6.20 -9.23 9.22
C VAL A 6 7.01 -8.22 10.01
N GLY A 7 6.56 -6.96 9.98
CA GLY A 7 7.07 -5.88 10.81
C GLY A 7 6.02 -5.43 11.83
N LYS A 8 6.14 -4.19 12.30
CA LYS A 8 5.10 -3.58 13.14
C LYS A 8 3.83 -3.27 12.37
N GLY A 9 3.90 -3.12 11.04
CA GLY A 9 2.77 -2.65 10.24
C GLY A 9 2.42 -1.19 10.55
N SER A 10 3.42 -0.38 10.91
CA SER A 10 3.19 0.99 11.39
C SER A 10 2.52 1.84 10.31
N PRO A 11 1.37 2.47 10.62
CA PRO A 11 0.68 3.34 9.67
C PRO A 11 1.47 4.62 9.37
N LEU A 12 1.13 5.24 8.23
CA LEU A 12 1.67 6.48 7.73
C LEU A 12 1.52 7.59 8.77
N THR A 13 2.59 8.31 9.04
CA THR A 13 2.61 9.42 9.98
C THR A 13 2.37 10.76 9.27
N GLN A 14 1.95 11.78 10.02
CA GLN A 14 1.84 13.14 9.48
C GLN A 14 3.17 13.64 8.93
N ASN A 15 4.26 13.39 9.65
CA ASN A 15 5.60 13.79 9.23
C ASN A 15 6.05 13.08 7.94
N GLY A 16 5.79 11.77 7.82
CA GLY A 16 6.09 11.02 6.60
C GLY A 16 5.31 11.54 5.39
N PHE A 17 4.02 11.84 5.59
CA PHE A 17 3.18 12.44 4.55
C PHE A 17 3.68 13.84 4.13
N ASP A 18 3.94 14.73 5.09
CA ASP A 18 4.41 16.10 4.84
C ASP A 18 5.78 16.13 4.17
N THR A 19 6.67 15.21 4.55
CA THR A 19 7.98 15.05 3.90
C THR A 19 7.83 14.75 2.40
N VAL A 20 6.91 13.86 2.04
CA VAL A 20 6.67 13.50 0.64
C VAL A 20 5.96 14.62 -0.12
N LEU A 21 4.98 15.29 0.50
CA LEU A 21 4.33 16.46 -0.09
C LEU A 21 5.35 17.54 -0.46
N SER A 22 6.20 17.91 0.50
CA SER A 22 7.22 18.94 0.30
C SER A 22 8.22 18.52 -0.78
N ALA A 23 8.70 17.27 -0.75
CA ALA A 23 9.70 16.80 -1.71
C ALA A 23 9.17 16.69 -3.15
N LEU A 24 7.87 16.39 -3.33
CA LEU A 24 7.24 16.33 -4.65
C LEU A 24 6.74 17.69 -5.14
N ASP A 25 6.52 18.65 -4.24
CA ASP A 25 5.87 19.95 -4.50
C ASP A 25 4.45 19.75 -5.06
N VAL A 26 3.64 19.00 -4.31
CA VAL A 26 2.27 18.61 -4.68
C VAL A 26 1.31 18.90 -3.54
N ASP A 27 0.02 19.04 -3.86
CA ASP A 27 -0.99 19.24 -2.82
C ASP A 27 -1.42 17.91 -2.15
N ALA A 28 -1.94 18.03 -0.93
CA ALA A 28 -2.36 16.89 -0.12
C ALA A 28 -3.47 16.05 -0.77
N SER A 29 -4.42 16.67 -1.49
CA SER A 29 -5.52 15.95 -2.14
C SER A 29 -5.01 15.04 -3.28
N SER A 30 -3.99 15.51 -4.01
CA SER A 30 -3.32 14.74 -5.07
C SER A 30 -2.54 13.54 -4.52
N LEU A 31 -1.83 13.70 -3.40
CA LEU A 31 -1.09 12.59 -2.80
C LEU A 31 -2.03 11.55 -2.17
N TRP A 32 -3.10 11.99 -1.50
CA TRP A 32 -4.15 11.09 -1.01
C TRP A 32 -4.87 10.35 -2.14
N ALA A 33 -5.10 10.99 -3.29
CA ALA A 33 -5.68 10.33 -4.45
C ALA A 33 -4.82 9.14 -4.92
N LEU A 34 -3.50 9.32 -5.03
CA LEU A 34 -2.58 8.23 -5.38
C LEU A 34 -2.68 7.07 -4.38
N VAL A 35 -2.53 7.37 -3.08
CA VAL A 35 -2.57 6.37 -2.00
C VAL A 35 -3.91 5.61 -1.97
N THR A 36 -5.01 6.31 -2.24
CA THR A 36 -6.35 5.73 -2.27
C THR A 36 -6.56 4.81 -3.47
N VAL A 37 -6.13 5.24 -4.65
CA VAL A 37 -6.29 4.47 -5.89
C VAL A 37 -5.48 3.17 -5.85
N GLU A 38 -4.28 3.18 -5.28
CA GLU A 38 -3.41 1.99 -5.28
C GLU A 38 -3.84 0.92 -4.27
N THR A 39 -4.23 1.32 -3.05
CA THR A 39 -4.43 0.34 -1.95
C THR A 39 -5.64 0.60 -1.07
N ARG A 40 -6.53 1.51 -1.48
CA ARG A 40 -7.63 2.04 -0.64
C ARG A 40 -7.12 2.62 0.67
N GLY A 41 -5.95 3.25 0.61
CA GLY A 41 -5.43 4.01 1.73
C GLY A 41 -4.62 3.23 2.75
N PHE A 42 -4.28 1.95 2.56
CA PHE A 42 -3.46 1.20 3.53
C PHE A 42 -2.57 0.15 2.90
N GLY A 43 -1.29 0.16 3.26
CA GLY A 43 -0.23 -0.65 2.66
C GLY A 43 0.02 -1.99 3.33
N PHE A 44 -0.65 -2.30 4.44
CA PHE A 44 -0.50 -3.57 5.17
C PHE A 44 -1.77 -4.42 5.15
N LEU A 45 -1.59 -5.74 5.30
CA LEU A 45 -2.66 -6.70 5.59
C LEU A 45 -2.92 -6.74 7.10
N ALA A 46 -4.01 -7.39 7.52
CA ALA A 46 -4.35 -7.58 8.94
C ALA A 46 -3.28 -8.36 9.72
N ASP A 47 -2.51 -9.22 9.03
CA ASP A 47 -1.36 -9.94 9.60
C ASP A 47 -0.04 -9.14 9.56
N ARG A 48 -0.12 -7.83 9.25
CA ARG A 48 0.98 -6.86 9.21
C ARG A 48 2.02 -7.08 8.14
N ARG A 49 1.81 -8.02 7.22
CA ARG A 49 2.63 -8.11 6.01
C ARG A 49 2.25 -6.98 5.05
N PRO A 50 3.19 -6.38 4.30
CA PRO A 50 2.85 -5.45 3.23
C PRO A 50 1.85 -6.08 2.26
N LYS A 51 0.90 -5.30 1.74
CA LYS A 51 0.05 -5.76 0.64
C LYS A 51 0.92 -6.02 -0.58
N ILE A 52 0.74 -7.17 -1.21
CA ILE A 52 1.45 -7.54 -2.42
C ILE A 52 0.48 -8.03 -3.49
N LEU A 53 0.93 -7.97 -4.73
CA LEU A 53 0.39 -8.76 -5.83
C LEU A 53 1.57 -9.43 -6.55
N PHE A 54 1.56 -10.75 -6.66
CA PHE A 54 2.61 -11.49 -7.35
C PHE A 54 2.25 -11.70 -8.84
N GLU A 55 3.11 -11.20 -9.72
CA GLU A 55 2.91 -11.22 -11.16
C GLU A 55 3.67 -12.39 -11.82
N ARG A 56 2.99 -13.53 -12.01
CA ARG A 56 3.59 -14.74 -12.63
C ARG A 56 4.22 -14.50 -14.01
N HIS A 57 3.72 -13.50 -14.73
CA HIS A 57 4.23 -13.13 -16.05
C HIS A 57 5.50 -12.28 -15.99
N VAL A 58 5.64 -11.46 -14.95
CA VAL A 58 6.91 -10.80 -14.65
C VAL A 58 7.92 -11.86 -14.22
N PHE A 59 7.54 -12.81 -13.37
CA PHE A 59 8.43 -13.90 -12.95
C PHE A 59 8.89 -14.77 -14.13
N HIS A 60 7.97 -15.12 -15.04
CA HIS A 60 8.30 -15.78 -16.29
C HIS A 60 9.36 -15.00 -17.08
N ASN A 61 9.14 -13.71 -17.33
CA ASN A 61 10.07 -12.88 -18.08
C ASN A 61 11.45 -12.80 -17.41
N ARG A 62 11.49 -12.63 -16.08
CA ARG A 62 12.74 -12.50 -15.30
C ARG A 62 13.54 -13.80 -15.22
N THR A 63 12.88 -14.95 -15.33
CA THR A 63 13.52 -16.27 -15.30
C THR A 63 13.70 -16.90 -16.68
N GLY A 64 13.40 -16.14 -17.75
CA GLY A 64 13.42 -16.66 -19.13
C GLY A 64 12.46 -17.84 -19.34
N GLY A 65 11.38 -17.92 -18.55
CA GLY A 65 10.39 -18.99 -18.62
C GLY A 65 10.83 -20.35 -18.10
N ARG A 66 12.02 -20.45 -17.48
CA ARG A 66 12.63 -21.71 -17.00
C ARG A 66 11.70 -22.57 -16.13
N PHE A 67 10.76 -21.94 -15.44
CA PHE A 67 9.85 -22.60 -14.49
C PHE A 67 8.43 -22.81 -15.02
N SER A 68 8.11 -22.39 -16.24
CA SER A 68 6.72 -22.42 -16.73
C SER A 68 6.14 -23.81 -16.96
N ALA A 69 6.97 -24.79 -17.32
CA ALA A 69 6.51 -26.16 -17.49
C ALA A 69 6.22 -26.85 -16.15
N SER A 70 7.07 -26.62 -15.13
CA SER A 70 6.96 -27.28 -13.83
C SER A 70 6.06 -26.54 -12.83
N ASN A 71 5.88 -25.24 -12.99
CA ASN A 71 5.12 -24.38 -12.07
C ASN A 71 4.26 -23.33 -12.81
N PRO A 72 3.29 -23.75 -13.65
CA PRO A 72 2.53 -22.84 -14.52
C PRO A 72 1.67 -21.79 -13.79
N ASP A 73 1.36 -22.01 -12.51
CA ASP A 73 0.64 -21.06 -11.66
C ASP A 73 1.56 -19.96 -11.06
N ILE A 74 2.87 -20.23 -11.00
CA ILE A 74 3.92 -19.31 -10.53
C ILE A 74 4.65 -18.63 -11.70
N SER A 75 4.79 -19.30 -12.84
CA SER A 75 5.50 -18.80 -14.02
C SER A 75 4.66 -19.06 -15.28
N SER A 76 4.14 -18.01 -15.90
CA SER A 76 3.39 -18.10 -17.17
C SER A 76 3.65 -16.86 -18.02
N SER A 77 3.72 -16.97 -19.34
CA SER A 77 3.80 -15.79 -20.22
C SER A 77 2.54 -14.92 -20.17
N THR A 78 1.44 -15.42 -19.62
CA THR A 78 0.17 -14.71 -19.45
C THR A 78 -0.04 -14.21 -18.01
N PRO A 79 -0.57 -12.98 -17.82
CA PRO A 79 -0.91 -12.47 -16.49
C PRO A 79 -2.01 -13.29 -15.81
N GLY A 80 -2.27 -13.04 -14.53
CA GLY A 80 -3.31 -13.71 -13.75
C GLY A 80 -2.83 -14.77 -12.77
N GLY A 81 -3.74 -15.66 -12.39
CA GLY A 81 -3.51 -16.66 -11.34
C GLY A 81 -3.48 -16.05 -9.94
N TYR A 82 -4.06 -14.86 -9.77
CA TYR A 82 -4.11 -14.14 -8.50
C TYR A 82 -4.99 -14.88 -7.48
N SER A 83 -4.47 -15.06 -6.27
CA SER A 83 -5.17 -15.53 -5.08
C SER A 83 -5.72 -14.36 -4.25
N GLY A 84 -5.02 -13.22 -4.26
CA GLY A 84 -5.41 -12.00 -3.55
C GLY A 84 -5.10 -12.03 -2.05
N GLY A 85 -4.92 -10.82 -1.49
CA GLY A 85 -4.69 -10.63 -0.05
C GLY A 85 -3.51 -11.44 0.50
N ALA A 86 -3.71 -12.05 1.66
CA ALA A 86 -2.71 -12.86 2.35
C ALA A 86 -2.23 -14.09 1.55
N ALA A 87 -3.05 -14.63 0.64
CA ALA A 87 -2.73 -15.82 -0.13
C ALA A 87 -1.70 -15.56 -1.24
N GLU A 88 -1.47 -14.29 -1.63
CA GLU A 88 -0.38 -13.95 -2.56
C GLU A 88 1.00 -14.31 -1.99
N TYR A 89 1.15 -14.30 -0.67
CA TYR A 89 2.41 -14.70 -0.03
C TYR A 89 2.72 -16.19 -0.18
N ASP A 90 1.72 -17.06 -0.34
CA ASP A 90 1.94 -18.48 -0.59
C ASP A 90 2.50 -18.70 -2.01
N ARG A 91 2.03 -17.89 -2.98
CA ARG A 91 2.58 -17.86 -4.33
C ARG A 91 4.00 -17.31 -4.34
N LEU A 92 4.23 -16.19 -3.65
CA LEU A 92 5.55 -15.58 -3.53
C LEU A 92 6.55 -16.53 -2.85
N ALA A 93 6.16 -17.19 -1.76
CA ALA A 93 7.02 -18.14 -1.05
C ALA A 93 7.47 -19.30 -1.95
N ARG A 94 6.56 -19.84 -2.77
CA ARG A 94 6.91 -20.88 -3.75
C ARG A 94 7.83 -20.35 -4.85
N ALA A 95 7.56 -19.16 -5.38
CA ALA A 95 8.44 -18.52 -6.37
C ALA A 95 9.86 -18.29 -5.81
N MET A 96 9.97 -17.90 -4.54
CA MET A 96 11.26 -17.68 -3.88
C MET A 96 12.09 -18.95 -3.69
N GLN A 97 11.46 -20.13 -3.60
CA GLN A 97 12.18 -21.41 -3.62
C GLN A 97 12.81 -21.72 -4.98
N LEU A 98 12.24 -21.16 -6.05
CA LEU A 98 12.72 -21.35 -7.42
C LEU A 98 13.81 -20.32 -7.78
N ASP A 99 13.53 -19.05 -7.49
CA ASP A 99 14.44 -17.93 -7.71
C ASP A 99 14.02 -16.75 -6.83
N ARG A 100 14.73 -16.55 -5.70
CA ARG A 100 14.37 -15.52 -4.71
C ARG A 100 14.36 -14.12 -5.31
N GLN A 101 15.42 -13.74 -6.02
CA GLN A 101 15.57 -12.39 -6.52
C GLN A 101 14.48 -12.09 -7.56
N ALA A 102 14.30 -12.98 -8.54
CA ALA A 102 13.26 -12.82 -9.55
C ALA A 102 11.86 -12.80 -8.92
N ALA A 103 11.62 -13.60 -7.87
CA ALA A 103 10.33 -13.65 -7.18
C ALA A 103 9.97 -12.31 -6.52
N LEU A 104 10.89 -11.76 -5.71
CA LEU A 104 10.67 -10.47 -5.04
C LEU A 104 10.53 -9.32 -6.06
N GLU A 105 11.30 -9.36 -7.15
CA GLU A 105 11.23 -8.38 -8.23
C GLU A 105 9.93 -8.44 -9.03
N SER A 106 9.24 -9.58 -8.98
CA SER A 106 7.99 -9.86 -9.69
C SER A 106 6.73 -9.61 -8.86
N ALA A 107 6.87 -9.04 -7.66
CA ALA A 107 5.74 -8.59 -6.86
C ALA A 107 5.66 -7.06 -6.80
N SER A 108 4.44 -6.51 -6.74
CA SER A 108 4.18 -5.15 -6.26
C SER A 108 4.15 -5.14 -4.73
N TRP A 109 4.56 -4.04 -4.11
CA TRP A 109 4.71 -3.95 -2.66
C TRP A 109 4.07 -2.70 -2.06
N GLY A 110 3.40 -2.91 -0.92
CA GLY A 110 2.98 -1.88 0.02
C GLY A 110 1.95 -0.88 -0.53
N LEU A 111 1.85 0.25 0.17
CA LEU A 111 1.00 1.40 -0.11
C LEU A 111 1.07 1.87 -1.58
N PRO A 112 2.25 1.98 -2.23
CA PRO A 112 2.32 2.47 -3.61
C PRO A 112 2.11 1.40 -4.69
N GLN A 113 1.97 0.12 -4.30
CA GLN A 113 2.00 -1.03 -5.22
C GLN A 113 3.19 -1.00 -6.18
N LEU A 114 4.36 -0.65 -5.67
CA LEU A 114 5.56 -0.48 -6.48
C LEU A 114 6.21 -1.83 -6.81
N MET A 115 6.46 -2.10 -8.08
CA MET A 115 7.09 -3.35 -8.53
C MET A 115 8.54 -3.46 -8.05
N GLY A 116 8.90 -4.64 -7.51
CA GLY A 116 10.22 -4.92 -6.94
C GLY A 116 11.39 -4.75 -7.92
N PHE A 117 11.20 -5.00 -9.21
CA PHE A 117 12.24 -4.80 -10.23
C PHE A 117 12.71 -3.34 -10.34
N ASN A 118 11.98 -2.36 -9.78
CA ASN A 118 12.39 -0.96 -9.77
C ASN A 118 13.42 -0.64 -8.68
N ALA A 119 13.65 -1.52 -7.70
CA ALA A 119 14.38 -1.21 -6.48
C ALA A 119 15.72 -0.48 -6.70
N SER A 120 16.61 -1.03 -7.54
CA SER A 120 17.92 -0.42 -7.82
C SER A 120 17.81 0.94 -8.51
N LYS A 121 16.87 1.12 -9.44
CA LYS A 121 16.61 2.41 -10.10
C LYS A 121 16.18 3.49 -9.10
N LEU A 122 15.55 3.09 -8.00
CA LEU A 122 15.05 3.98 -6.95
C LEU A 122 16.05 4.19 -5.81
N GLY A 123 17.28 3.71 -5.97
CA GLY A 123 18.37 3.91 -5.02
C GLY A 123 18.32 2.98 -3.80
N TYR A 124 17.57 1.88 -3.87
CA TYR A 124 17.76 0.77 -2.93
C TYR A 124 18.92 -0.10 -3.40
N THR A 125 19.61 -0.77 -2.47
CA THR A 125 20.72 -1.70 -2.81
C THR A 125 20.26 -2.77 -3.80
N ASN A 126 19.10 -3.37 -3.56
CA ASN A 126 18.43 -4.37 -4.38
C ASN A 126 16.97 -4.49 -3.91
N VAL A 127 16.25 -5.48 -4.47
CA VAL A 127 14.86 -5.74 -4.08
C VAL A 127 14.69 -6.10 -2.61
N ASP A 128 15.62 -6.87 -2.01
CA ASP A 128 15.55 -7.19 -0.58
C ASP A 128 15.61 -5.91 0.27
N GLY A 129 16.47 -4.94 -0.08
CA GLY A 129 16.54 -3.64 0.60
C GLY A 129 15.25 -2.82 0.49
N MET A 130 14.59 -2.82 -0.68
CA MET A 130 13.29 -2.17 -0.85
C MET A 130 12.21 -2.85 0.00
N VAL A 131 12.15 -4.18 -0.03
CA VAL A 131 11.16 -4.96 0.72
C VAL A 131 11.37 -4.79 2.23
N GLN A 132 12.62 -4.82 2.70
CA GLN A 132 12.94 -4.57 4.11
C GLN A 132 12.45 -3.19 4.55
N ALA A 133 12.68 -2.14 3.76
CA ALA A 133 12.16 -0.81 4.06
C ALA A 133 10.62 -0.80 4.12
N PHE A 134 9.95 -1.46 3.17
CA PHE A 134 8.49 -1.49 3.11
C PHE A 134 7.85 -2.32 4.23
N VAL A 135 8.59 -3.26 4.82
CA VAL A 135 8.14 -4.02 6.01
C VAL A 135 8.17 -3.15 7.28
N VAL A 136 9.00 -2.10 7.33
CA VAL A 136 9.13 -1.24 8.51
C VAL A 136 7.81 -0.49 8.78
N ASP A 137 7.38 0.35 7.83
CA ASP A 137 6.26 1.26 7.99
C ASP A 137 5.75 1.80 6.64
N GLU A 138 4.60 2.49 6.66
CA GLU A 138 4.07 3.15 5.46
C GLU A 138 4.82 4.44 5.08
N ASP A 139 5.58 5.05 5.98
CA ASP A 139 6.41 6.22 5.66
C ASP A 139 7.49 5.83 4.64
N ALA A 140 8.16 4.69 4.86
CA ALA A 140 9.10 4.10 3.92
C ALA A 140 8.43 3.64 2.61
N GLN A 141 7.21 3.12 2.69
CA GLN A 141 6.43 2.77 1.49
C GLN A 141 6.10 4.02 0.65
N LEU A 142 5.68 5.11 1.30
CA LEU A 142 5.37 6.38 0.64
C LEU A 142 6.64 7.06 0.09
N ASP A 143 7.77 6.96 0.79
CA ASP A 143 9.08 7.39 0.26
C ASP A 143 9.46 6.60 -1.01
N GLY A 144 9.09 5.32 -1.10
CA GLY A 144 9.18 4.54 -2.33
C GLY A 144 8.39 5.15 -3.49
N ALA A 145 7.14 5.58 -3.25
CA ALA A 145 6.32 6.29 -4.23
C ALA A 145 6.99 7.60 -4.68
N ARG A 146 7.48 8.38 -3.71
CA ARG A 146 8.21 9.63 -3.95
C ARG A 146 9.43 9.40 -4.85
N ARG A 147 10.27 8.41 -4.54
CA ARG A 147 11.44 8.04 -5.35
C ARG A 147 11.03 7.68 -6.77
N PHE A 148 9.97 6.90 -6.93
CA PHE A 148 9.49 6.49 -8.24
C PHE A 148 9.04 7.68 -9.09
N ILE A 149 8.20 8.55 -8.52
CA ILE A 149 7.75 9.79 -9.18
C ILE A 149 8.95 10.68 -9.53
N ALA A 150 9.87 10.92 -8.59
CA ALA A 150 11.03 11.75 -8.80
C ALA A 150 12.03 11.19 -9.83
N SER A 151 12.10 9.86 -9.99
CA SER A 151 12.96 9.21 -10.98
C SER A 151 12.50 9.40 -12.44
N ASN A 152 11.32 9.98 -12.64
CA ASN A 152 10.73 10.19 -13.96
C ASN A 152 10.24 11.66 -14.06
N ALA A 153 11.08 12.54 -14.62
CA ALA A 153 10.77 13.96 -14.72
C ALA A 153 9.42 14.27 -15.43
N PRO A 154 9.05 13.58 -16.54
CA PRO A 154 7.70 13.69 -17.10
C PRO A 154 6.57 13.33 -16.13
N LEU A 155 6.73 12.30 -15.31
CA LEU A 155 5.75 11.91 -14.29
C LEU A 155 5.67 12.94 -13.17
N ALA A 156 6.82 13.35 -12.61
CA ALA A 156 6.87 14.38 -11.57
C ALA A 156 6.19 15.67 -12.03
N SER A 157 6.49 16.13 -13.25
CA SER A 157 5.86 17.31 -13.85
C SER A 157 4.35 17.13 -14.03
N ALA A 158 3.92 15.97 -14.55
CA ALA A 158 2.49 15.66 -14.71
C ALA A 158 1.75 15.63 -13.37
N PHE A 159 2.38 15.13 -12.30
CA PHE A 159 1.78 15.07 -10.98
C PHE A 159 1.59 16.47 -10.38
N ARG A 160 2.60 17.35 -10.45
CA ARG A 160 2.47 18.75 -10.01
C ARG A 160 1.41 19.52 -10.79
N GLN A 161 1.33 19.27 -12.10
CA GLN A 161 0.35 19.90 -12.99
C GLN A 161 -1.01 19.20 -13.00
N LYS A 162 -1.20 18.13 -12.21
CA LYS A 162 -2.44 17.34 -12.12
C LYS A 162 -2.93 16.81 -13.46
N VAL A 163 -2.01 16.44 -14.35
CA VAL A 163 -2.32 15.85 -15.67
C VAL A 163 -2.53 14.35 -15.50
N TRP A 164 -3.70 13.97 -14.95
CA TRP A 164 -3.99 12.60 -14.52
C TRP A 164 -3.80 11.51 -15.57
N PRO A 165 -4.17 11.70 -16.86
CA PRO A 165 -3.88 10.71 -17.89
C PRO A 165 -2.38 10.44 -18.06
N ARG A 166 -1.52 11.46 -17.87
CA ARG A 166 -0.07 11.30 -17.91
C ARG A 166 0.46 10.66 -16.64
N VAL A 167 -0.07 11.03 -15.47
CA VAL A 167 0.26 10.38 -14.20
C VAL A 167 -0.03 8.88 -14.29
N ALA A 168 -1.26 8.51 -14.64
CA ALA A 168 -1.69 7.13 -14.78
C ALA A 168 -0.85 6.36 -15.83
N PHE A 169 -0.53 6.98 -16.96
CA PHE A 169 0.33 6.36 -17.97
C PHE A 169 1.73 6.03 -17.44
N PHE A 170 2.39 6.99 -16.78
CA PHE A 170 3.76 6.77 -16.30
C PHE A 170 3.83 5.93 -15.02
N TYR A 171 2.78 5.95 -14.20
CA TYR A 171 2.72 5.22 -12.94
C TYR A 171 2.20 3.79 -13.12
N ASN A 172 1.06 3.63 -13.78
CA ASN A 172 0.39 2.33 -13.96
C ASN A 172 0.68 1.67 -15.32
N GLY A 173 1.30 2.39 -16.26
CA GLY A 173 1.71 1.89 -17.57
C GLY A 173 0.70 2.16 -18.70
N LYS A 174 1.05 1.75 -19.93
CA LYS A 174 0.29 2.06 -21.16
C LYS A 174 -1.17 1.61 -21.15
N ASP A 175 -1.48 0.58 -20.36
CA ASP A 175 -2.80 -0.04 -20.28
C ASP A 175 -3.69 0.59 -19.17
N TYR A 176 -3.27 1.71 -18.57
CA TYR A 176 -3.95 2.35 -17.44
C TYR A 176 -5.46 2.57 -17.64
N LYS A 177 -5.89 2.86 -18.88
CA LYS A 177 -7.29 3.10 -19.22
C LYS A 177 -8.20 1.89 -18.98
N LYS A 178 -7.66 0.65 -19.03
CA LYS A 178 -8.46 -0.56 -18.76
C LYS A 178 -9.04 -0.56 -17.35
N ASN A 179 -8.36 0.10 -16.41
CA ASN A 179 -8.76 0.20 -15.01
C ASN A 179 -9.20 1.62 -14.61
N ALA A 180 -9.35 2.54 -15.59
CA ALA A 180 -9.73 3.93 -15.40
C ALA A 180 -8.89 4.65 -14.31
N TYR A 181 -7.57 4.40 -14.29
CA TYR A 181 -6.69 4.97 -13.25
C TYR A 181 -6.70 6.51 -13.26
N ASP A 182 -6.72 7.11 -14.44
CA ASP A 182 -6.82 8.55 -14.63
C ASP A 182 -8.11 9.13 -14.06
N ASP A 183 -9.26 8.54 -14.39
CA ASP A 183 -10.56 8.98 -13.87
C ASP A 183 -10.63 8.82 -12.35
N LYS A 184 -10.09 7.73 -11.80
CA LYS A 184 -10.04 7.50 -10.35
C LYS A 184 -9.14 8.50 -9.63
N LEU A 185 -7.96 8.80 -10.18
CA LEU A 185 -7.05 9.81 -9.62
C LEU A 185 -7.72 11.19 -9.60
N LEU A 186 -8.35 11.59 -10.70
CA LEU A 186 -9.12 12.83 -10.78
C LEU A 186 -10.26 12.85 -9.76
N HIS A 187 -11.05 11.77 -9.70
CA HIS A 187 -12.18 11.65 -8.80
C HIS A 187 -11.77 11.84 -7.34
N TYR A 188 -10.78 11.09 -6.85
CA TYR A 188 -10.35 11.18 -5.46
C TYR A 188 -9.68 12.51 -5.14
N GLN A 189 -8.89 13.07 -6.08
CA GLN A 189 -8.29 14.38 -5.87
C GLN A 189 -9.36 15.46 -5.69
N GLN A 190 -10.42 15.46 -6.51
CA GLN A 190 -11.55 16.37 -6.36
C GLN A 190 -12.35 16.10 -5.09
N LEU A 191 -12.62 14.83 -4.78
CA LEU A 191 -13.34 14.42 -3.58
C LEU A 191 -12.67 15.00 -2.32
N TYR A 192 -11.36 14.83 -2.19
CA TYR A 192 -10.62 15.31 -1.02
C TYR A 192 -10.46 16.84 -0.97
N GLY A 193 -10.49 17.50 -2.13
CA GLY A 193 -10.58 18.96 -2.19
C GLY A 193 -11.92 19.52 -1.69
N ILE A 194 -13.02 18.75 -1.82
CA ILE A 194 -14.38 19.19 -1.46
C ILE A 194 -14.81 18.69 -0.08
N LYS A 195 -14.56 17.42 0.23
CA LYS A 195 -15.04 16.73 1.44
C LYS A 195 -14.05 16.81 2.60
N GLY A 196 -12.83 17.28 2.35
CA GLY A 196 -11.73 17.24 3.31
C GLY A 196 -10.85 16.00 3.12
N LEU A 197 -9.66 16.07 3.70
CA LEU A 197 -8.65 15.03 3.60
C LEU A 197 -8.94 13.87 4.57
N PRO A 198 -8.51 12.64 4.24
CA PRO A 198 -8.41 11.56 5.22
C PRO A 198 -7.61 11.97 6.46
N SER A 199 -8.08 11.56 7.64
CA SER A 199 -7.38 11.78 8.90
C SER A 199 -6.32 10.71 9.13
N ILE A 200 -5.07 11.14 9.31
CA ILE A 200 -3.95 10.25 9.65
C ILE A 200 -4.11 9.63 11.05
N GLU A 201 -4.64 10.38 12.01
CA GLU A 201 -4.93 9.86 13.36
C GLU A 201 -6.03 8.77 13.28
N LEU A 202 -7.09 9.02 12.52
CA LEU A 202 -8.16 8.04 12.35
C LEU A 202 -7.66 6.79 11.61
N ARG A 203 -6.79 6.92 10.59
CA ARG A 203 -6.13 5.76 9.97
C ARG A 203 -5.32 4.97 10.97
N THR A 204 -4.57 5.65 11.83
CA THR A 204 -3.75 4.99 12.84
C THR A 204 -4.64 4.18 13.80
N ALA A 205 -5.74 4.78 14.26
CA ALA A 205 -6.73 4.08 15.08
C ALA A 205 -7.37 2.89 14.34
N GLN A 206 -7.77 3.06 13.07
CA GLN A 206 -8.36 1.99 12.27
C GLN A 206 -7.38 0.80 12.09
N ALA A 207 -6.10 1.08 11.87
CA ALA A 207 -5.07 0.05 11.75
C ALA A 207 -4.88 -0.72 13.06
N ILE A 208 -4.77 -0.02 14.20
CA ILE A 208 -4.64 -0.66 15.52
C ILE A 208 -5.86 -1.53 15.81
N LEU A 209 -7.08 -1.01 15.56
CA LEU A 209 -8.33 -1.76 15.71
C LEU A 209 -8.31 -3.05 14.87
N THR A 210 -7.92 -2.94 13.59
CA THR A 210 -7.79 -4.10 12.69
C THR A 210 -6.80 -5.12 13.24
N TYR A 211 -5.64 -4.69 13.75
CA TYR A 211 -4.63 -5.58 14.32
C TYR A 211 -5.05 -6.24 15.64
N LEU A 212 -5.96 -5.61 16.38
CA LEU A 212 -6.57 -6.16 17.58
C LEU A 212 -7.79 -7.06 17.28
N GLY A 213 -8.16 -7.23 16.01
CA GLY A 213 -9.28 -8.06 15.59
C GLY A 213 -10.64 -7.35 15.58
N PHE A 214 -10.66 -6.03 15.72
CA PHE A 214 -11.87 -5.21 15.56
C PHE A 214 -11.94 -4.73 14.10
N ASP A 215 -12.75 -5.39 13.27
CA ASP A 215 -12.84 -5.10 11.83
C ASP A 215 -13.45 -3.73 11.55
N THR A 216 -12.65 -2.83 10.99
CA THR A 216 -13.06 -1.47 10.59
C THR A 216 -13.63 -1.40 9.18
N HIS A 217 -13.63 -2.52 8.45
CA HIS A 217 -13.90 -2.65 7.01
C HIS A 217 -12.95 -1.82 6.12
N GLY A 218 -11.74 -1.56 6.60
CA GLY A 218 -10.72 -0.80 5.89
C GLY A 218 -10.01 0.23 6.76
N VAL A 219 -8.88 0.73 6.25
CA VAL A 219 -8.07 1.76 6.90
C VAL A 219 -7.89 2.88 5.87
N ASP A 220 -8.79 3.85 5.90
CA ASP A 220 -8.93 4.89 4.88
C ASP A 220 -8.94 6.31 5.47
N GLY A 221 -8.95 6.45 6.79
CA GLY A 221 -8.97 7.74 7.47
C GLY A 221 -10.30 8.45 7.43
N VAL A 222 -11.38 7.73 7.12
CA VAL A 222 -12.74 8.26 7.05
C VAL A 222 -13.64 7.52 8.05
N ILE A 223 -14.43 8.27 8.81
CA ILE A 223 -15.32 7.70 9.83
C ILE A 223 -16.60 7.14 9.20
N GLY A 224 -16.58 5.83 8.90
CA GLY A 224 -17.72 5.08 8.38
C GLY A 224 -18.39 4.17 9.42
N ASN A 225 -19.47 3.49 9.03
CA ASN A 225 -20.19 2.54 9.90
C ASN A 225 -19.30 1.39 10.40
N GLY A 226 -18.38 0.89 9.56
CA GLY A 226 -17.40 -0.13 9.95
C GLY A 226 -16.49 0.37 11.08
N THR A 227 -15.91 1.56 10.92
CA THR A 227 -15.08 2.20 11.94
C THR A 227 -15.84 2.44 13.24
N ARG A 228 -17.06 2.96 13.18
CA ARG A 228 -17.90 3.17 14.38
C ARG A 228 -18.20 1.87 15.11
N THR A 229 -18.50 0.80 14.38
CA THR A 229 -18.76 -0.53 14.94
C THR A 229 -17.53 -1.09 15.64
N ALA A 230 -16.35 -0.96 15.01
CA ALA A 230 -15.08 -1.38 15.59
C ALA A 230 -14.74 -0.60 16.87
N ILE A 231 -14.92 0.72 16.87
CA ILE A 231 -14.72 1.57 18.06
C ILE A 231 -15.64 1.15 19.20
N ILE A 232 -16.94 0.95 18.94
CA ILE A 232 -17.91 0.47 19.94
C ILE A 232 -17.45 -0.85 20.55
N ALA A 233 -17.02 -1.80 19.70
CA ALA A 233 -16.58 -3.11 20.14
C ALA A 233 -15.31 -3.01 21.01
N PHE A 234 -14.35 -2.18 20.61
CA PHE A 234 -13.13 -1.93 21.37
C PHE A 234 -13.41 -1.24 22.72
N GLN A 235 -14.23 -0.19 22.74
CA GLN A 235 -14.63 0.52 23.95
C GLN A 235 -15.28 -0.44 24.96
N ARG A 236 -16.22 -1.29 24.51
CA ARG A 236 -16.83 -2.33 25.34
C ARG A 236 -15.79 -3.31 25.88
N ALA A 237 -14.87 -3.78 25.03
CA ALA A 237 -13.83 -4.72 25.42
C ALA A 237 -12.82 -4.13 26.43
N LYS A 238 -12.64 -2.81 26.45
CA LYS A 238 -11.75 -2.08 27.37
C LYS A 238 -12.48 -1.45 28.57
N GLY A 239 -13.80 -1.61 28.67
CA GLY A 239 -14.59 -1.01 29.76
C GLY A 239 -14.65 0.52 29.71
N LEU A 240 -14.50 1.11 28.52
CA LEU A 240 -14.59 2.56 28.31
C LEU A 240 -16.04 3.01 28.13
N ASN A 241 -16.27 4.32 28.17
CA ASN A 241 -17.54 4.90 27.75
C ASN A 241 -17.80 4.58 26.26
N VAL A 242 -18.99 4.07 25.94
CA VAL A 242 -19.33 3.64 24.58
C VAL A 242 -19.91 4.82 23.81
N SER A 243 -19.04 5.59 23.15
CA SER A 243 -19.39 6.78 22.38
C SER A 243 -19.47 6.53 20.87
N ALA A 244 -18.87 5.45 20.36
CA ALA A 244 -18.62 5.22 18.93
C ALA A 244 -17.73 6.28 18.26
N GLU A 245 -17.10 7.14 19.08
CA GLU A 245 -16.22 8.21 18.66
C GLU A 245 -14.79 7.92 19.13
N LEU A 246 -13.82 8.51 18.44
CA LEU A 246 -12.41 8.41 18.79
C LEU A 246 -12.06 9.49 19.82
N ASP A 247 -12.63 9.38 21.03
CA ASP A 247 -12.33 10.29 22.14
C ASP A 247 -10.95 10.03 22.77
N ASP A 248 -10.47 10.96 23.60
CA ASP A 248 -9.13 10.91 24.21
C ASP A 248 -8.88 9.60 24.96
N ALA A 249 -9.87 9.13 25.72
CA ALA A 249 -9.76 7.87 26.46
C ALA A 249 -9.63 6.66 25.51
N THR A 250 -10.35 6.66 24.39
CA THR A 250 -10.26 5.64 23.35
C THR A 250 -8.91 5.68 22.64
N LEU A 251 -8.41 6.88 22.32
CA LEU A 251 -7.09 7.08 21.71
C LEU A 251 -5.96 6.58 22.60
N ASP A 252 -5.97 6.93 23.88
CA ASP A 252 -4.95 6.50 24.84
C ASP A 252 -4.97 4.99 25.06
N ALA A 253 -6.16 4.40 25.12
CA ALA A 253 -6.33 2.95 25.20
C ALA A 253 -5.82 2.24 23.94
N LEU A 254 -6.06 2.80 22.74
CA LEU A 254 -5.53 2.26 21.48
C LEU A 254 -4.01 2.36 21.43
N LYS A 255 -3.42 3.50 21.79
CA LYS A 255 -1.96 3.69 21.87
C LYS A 255 -1.31 2.70 22.83
N SER A 256 -1.96 2.46 23.98
CA SER A 256 -1.46 1.50 24.98
C SER A 256 -1.63 0.04 24.56
N ALA A 257 -2.64 -0.25 23.72
CA ALA A 257 -2.89 -1.57 23.15
C ALA A 257 -2.16 -1.78 21.81
N ALA A 258 -1.47 -0.76 21.30
CA ALA A 258 -0.70 -0.88 20.08
C ALA A 258 0.37 -1.96 20.26
N PRO A 259 0.48 -2.90 19.32
CA PRO A 259 1.30 -4.09 19.47
C PRO A 259 2.79 -3.89 19.16
#